data_AF-A0A1G1BX22-F1
#
_entry.id   AF-A0A1G1BX22-F1
#
_cell.length_a   1.000
_cell.length_b   1.000
_cell.length_c   1.000
_cell.angle_alpha   90.00
_cell.angle_beta   90.00
_cell.angle_gamma   90.00
#
_symmetry.space_group_name_H-M   'P 1'
#
loop_
_entity.id
_entity.type
_entity.pdbx_description
1 polymer ?
#
loop_
_entity_poly.entity_id
_entity_poly.type
_entity_poly.pdbx_seq_one_letter_code
_entity_poly.pdbx_strand_id
1 'polypeptide(L)'
;MSIHDLVRQARRAKGMTQSALARAVNCQQSAISMYEAGRSDALSDEKVQAVAEVLGVDLPEAVPGPQLQADPARGVLKYCPLPDCPANIPYTAGGRVCFKPTMIEAPAGEPTRCPLCAEVLEDCCPGTECGAPVTEGSFCMKCGTAYVSAVLEGKGWPEQWVAERRAEIREVRRLSDVRRM
;
A
#
# COMPACT_ATOMS: atom_id res chain seq x y z
N MET A 1 -25.73 -15.26 6.90
CA MET A 1 -24.44 -15.66 6.30
C MET A 1 -24.24 -14.79 5.09
N SER A 2 -23.15 -14.03 5.00
CA SER A 2 -22.95 -13.08 3.89
C SER A 2 -22.52 -13.80 2.61
N ILE A 3 -22.72 -13.17 1.47
CA ILE A 3 -22.24 -13.64 0.16
C ILE A 3 -20.72 -13.86 0.17
N HIS A 4 -19.97 -13.01 0.88
CA HIS A 4 -18.52 -13.08 1.02
C HIS A 4 -18.07 -14.30 1.85
N ASP A 5 -18.81 -14.62 2.92
CA ASP A 5 -18.57 -15.82 3.71
C ASP A 5 -18.82 -17.09 2.89
N LEU A 6 -19.85 -17.07 2.04
CA LEU A 6 -20.20 -18.19 1.17
C LEU A 6 -19.10 -18.46 0.13
N VAL A 7 -18.59 -17.42 -0.53
CA VAL A 7 -17.46 -17.53 -1.46
C VAL A 7 -16.19 -18.06 -0.77
N ARG A 8 -15.88 -17.54 0.42
CA ARG A 8 -14.72 -18.01 1.21
C ARG A 8 -14.85 -19.49 1.60
N GLN A 9 -16.03 -19.92 2.02
CA GLN A 9 -16.27 -21.32 2.40
C GLN A 9 -16.22 -22.25 1.19
N ALA A 10 -16.87 -21.89 0.09
CA ALA A 10 -16.85 -22.67 -1.15
C ALA A 10 -15.45 -22.84 -1.72
N ARG A 11 -14.63 -21.78 -1.70
CA ARG A 11 -13.22 -21.86 -2.10
C ARG A 11 -12.43 -22.85 -1.25
N ARG A 12 -12.61 -22.81 0.08
CA ARG A 12 -11.92 -23.73 1.01
C ARG A 12 -12.38 -25.17 0.84
N ALA A 13 -13.68 -25.40 0.60
CA ALA A 13 -14.22 -26.74 0.34
C ALA A 13 -13.64 -27.36 -0.94
N LYS A 14 -13.33 -26.55 -1.96
CA LYS A 14 -12.62 -26.98 -3.17
C LYS A 14 -11.09 -27.07 -3.03
N GLY A 15 -10.54 -26.82 -1.84
CA GLY A 15 -9.10 -26.86 -1.59
C GLY A 15 -8.31 -25.77 -2.33
N MET A 16 -8.97 -24.71 -2.83
CA MET A 16 -8.32 -23.66 -3.60
C MET A 16 -7.73 -22.59 -2.68
N THR A 17 -6.52 -22.14 -2.96
CA THR A 17 -5.97 -20.91 -2.35
C THR A 17 -6.57 -19.67 -3.02
N GLN A 18 -6.51 -18.51 -2.37
CA GLN A 18 -7.00 -17.26 -3.00
C GLN A 18 -6.24 -16.95 -4.30
N SER A 19 -4.94 -17.23 -4.36
CA SER A 19 -4.12 -17.08 -5.58
C SER A 19 -4.47 -18.11 -6.66
N ALA A 20 -4.94 -19.30 -6.30
CA ALA A 20 -5.43 -20.29 -7.25
C ALA A 20 -6.78 -19.87 -7.85
N LEU A 21 -7.70 -19.38 -7.02
CA LEU A 21 -8.98 -18.84 -7.48
C LEU A 21 -8.77 -17.60 -8.36
N ALA A 22 -7.91 -16.67 -7.94
CA ALA A 22 -7.60 -15.46 -8.70
C ALA A 22 -7.03 -15.76 -10.09
N ARG A 23 -6.13 -16.74 -10.19
CA ARG A 23 -5.63 -17.23 -11.49
C ARG A 23 -6.74 -17.85 -12.34
N ALA A 24 -7.64 -18.62 -11.74
CA ALA A 24 -8.75 -19.25 -12.44
C ALA A 24 -9.73 -18.23 -13.04
N VAL A 25 -9.95 -17.10 -12.36
CA VAL A 25 -10.84 -16.02 -12.84
C VAL A 25 -10.09 -14.86 -13.50
N ASN A 26 -8.78 -15.00 -13.74
CA ASN A 26 -7.91 -13.98 -14.30
C ASN A 26 -8.06 -12.61 -13.60
N CYS A 27 -7.80 -12.59 -12.28
CA CYS A 27 -7.72 -11.37 -11.47
C CYS A 27 -6.56 -11.44 -10.48
N GLN A 28 -6.34 -10.35 -9.74
CA GLN A 28 -5.31 -10.30 -8.69
C GLN A 28 -5.79 -11.03 -7.43
N GLN A 29 -4.89 -11.71 -6.72
CA GLN A 29 -5.24 -12.38 -5.46
C GLN A 29 -5.76 -11.40 -4.40
N SER A 30 -5.25 -10.16 -4.38
CA SER A 30 -5.71 -9.11 -3.49
C SER A 30 -7.20 -8.77 -3.72
N ALA A 31 -7.70 -8.86 -4.96
CA ALA A 31 -9.11 -8.66 -5.28
C ALA A 31 -10.00 -9.74 -4.64
N ILE A 32 -9.61 -11.02 -4.72
CA ILE A 32 -10.28 -12.13 -4.03
C ILE A 32 -10.24 -11.93 -2.51
N SER A 33 -9.10 -11.51 -1.95
CA SER A 33 -8.96 -11.27 -0.52
C SER A 33 -9.87 -10.14 -0.01
N MET A 34 -9.93 -9.02 -0.74
CA MET A 34 -10.79 -7.88 -0.41
C MET A 34 -12.27 -8.26 -0.53
N TYR A 35 -12.63 -8.96 -1.61
CA TYR A 35 -14.00 -9.44 -1.80
C TYR A 35 -14.45 -10.39 -0.68
N GLU A 36 -13.64 -11.38 -0.30
CA GLU A 36 -13.94 -12.26 0.84
C GLU A 36 -14.02 -11.51 2.19
N ALA A 37 -13.41 -10.32 2.29
CA ALA A 37 -13.42 -9.48 3.49
C ALA A 37 -14.63 -8.52 3.56
N GLY A 38 -15.57 -8.58 2.61
CA GLY A 38 -16.78 -7.75 2.62
C GLY A 38 -16.76 -6.56 1.68
N ARG A 39 -15.75 -6.43 0.81
CA ARG A 39 -15.66 -5.37 -0.20
C ARG A 39 -16.27 -5.82 -1.51
N SER A 40 -17.56 -5.58 -1.69
CA SER A 40 -18.29 -5.95 -2.91
C SER A 40 -17.74 -5.29 -4.17
N ASP A 41 -17.13 -4.11 -4.05
CA ASP A 41 -16.52 -3.34 -5.14
C ASP A 41 -15.12 -3.85 -5.56
N ALA A 42 -14.57 -4.83 -4.86
CA ALA A 42 -13.23 -5.37 -5.15
C ALA A 42 -13.19 -6.28 -6.39
N LEU A 43 -14.34 -6.76 -6.85
CA LEU A 43 -14.50 -7.52 -8.09
C LEU A 43 -15.59 -6.86 -8.92
N SER A 44 -15.41 -6.77 -10.23
CA SER A 44 -16.52 -6.44 -11.13
C SER A 44 -17.57 -7.55 -11.10
N ASP A 45 -18.81 -7.22 -11.44
CA ASP A 45 -19.91 -8.20 -11.51
C ASP A 45 -19.55 -9.39 -12.42
N GLU A 46 -18.87 -9.14 -13.54
CA GLU A 46 -18.34 -10.17 -14.43
C GLU A 46 -17.37 -11.13 -13.71
N LYS A 47 -16.49 -10.61 -12.86
CA LYS A 47 -15.54 -11.43 -12.07
C LYS A 47 -16.23 -12.13 -10.91
N VAL A 48 -17.25 -11.52 -10.31
CA VAL A 48 -18.08 -12.19 -9.28
C VAL A 48 -18.79 -13.40 -9.89
N GLN A 49 -19.34 -13.25 -11.10
CA GLN A 49 -19.96 -14.35 -11.83
C GLN A 49 -18.95 -15.45 -12.18
N ALA A 50 -17.77 -15.08 -12.69
CA ALA A 50 -16.71 -16.06 -12.96
C ALA A 50 -16.25 -16.80 -11.69
N VAL A 51 -16.21 -16.12 -10.53
CA VAL A 51 -15.93 -16.75 -9.23
C VAL A 51 -17.05 -17.72 -8.86
N ALA A 52 -18.32 -17.34 -9.04
CA ALA A 52 -19.48 -18.18 -8.80
C ALA A 52 -19.41 -19.49 -9.62
N GLU A 53 -19.07 -19.37 -10.91
CA GLU A 53 -18.90 -20.51 -11.83
C GLU A 53 -17.75 -21.42 -11.42
N VAL A 54 -16.56 -20.87 -11.17
CA VAL A 54 -15.38 -21.65 -10.73
C VAL A 54 -15.66 -22.37 -9.42
N LEU A 55 -16.41 -21.74 -8.51
CA LEU A 55 -16.75 -22.31 -7.21
C LEU A 55 -18.00 -23.20 -7.25
N GLY A 56 -18.83 -23.11 -8.29
CA GLY A 56 -20.06 -23.88 -8.44
C GLY A 56 -21.12 -23.49 -7.42
N VAL A 57 -21.25 -22.20 -7.14
CA VAL A 57 -22.20 -21.66 -6.15
C VAL A 57 -23.10 -20.60 -6.79
N ASP A 58 -24.39 -20.62 -6.47
CA ASP A 58 -25.30 -19.55 -6.84
C ASP A 58 -25.13 -18.36 -5.87
N LEU A 59 -24.67 -17.23 -6.41
CA LEU A 59 -24.49 -15.98 -5.66
C LEU A 59 -25.66 -15.03 -5.98
N PRO A 60 -26.43 -14.53 -4.98
CA PRO A 60 -27.45 -13.52 -5.22
C PRO A 60 -26.83 -12.18 -5.63
N GLU A 61 -27.55 -11.42 -6.47
CA GLU A 61 -27.11 -10.13 -7.03
C GLU A 61 -26.67 -9.14 -5.94
N ALA A 62 -25.53 -8.48 -6.14
CA ALA A 62 -24.88 -7.67 -5.10
C ALA A 62 -25.65 -6.37 -4.79
N VAL A 63 -26.09 -6.21 -3.55
CA VAL A 63 -26.60 -4.92 -3.05
C VAL A 63 -25.42 -4.01 -2.67
N PRO A 64 -25.39 -2.72 -3.07
CA PRO A 64 -24.31 -1.82 -2.70
C PRO A 64 -24.16 -1.69 -1.19
N GLY A 65 -22.97 -2.01 -0.67
CA GLY A 65 -22.63 -1.83 0.74
C GLY A 65 -22.36 -0.35 1.08
N PRO A 66 -22.54 0.07 2.34
CA PRO A 66 -22.41 1.47 2.73
C PRO A 66 -20.96 1.96 2.61
N GLN A 67 -20.79 3.15 2.04
CA GLN A 67 -19.53 3.87 1.93
C GLN A 67 -19.17 4.50 3.29
N LEU A 68 -18.04 4.12 3.87
CA LEU A 68 -17.50 4.79 5.06
C LEU A 68 -16.94 6.17 4.67
N GLN A 69 -17.61 7.23 5.11
CA GLN A 69 -17.07 8.59 5.07
C GLN A 69 -16.02 8.77 6.18
N ALA A 70 -14.86 9.34 5.85
CA ALA A 70 -13.80 9.62 6.82
C ALA A 70 -14.14 10.86 7.66
N ASP A 71 -13.85 10.80 8.96
CA ASP A 71 -13.99 11.90 9.90
C ASP A 71 -12.84 12.92 9.70
N PRO A 72 -13.11 14.19 9.33
CA PRO A 72 -12.09 15.20 9.05
C PRO A 72 -11.27 15.61 10.29
N ALA A 73 -11.67 15.24 11.51
CA ALA A 73 -10.94 15.60 12.72
C ALA A 73 -9.72 14.70 13.02
N ARG A 74 -9.54 13.58 12.32
CA ARG A 74 -8.47 12.61 12.59
C ARG A 74 -7.29 12.83 11.65
N GLY A 75 -6.09 13.03 12.21
CA GLY A 75 -4.86 13.11 11.42
C GLY A 75 -4.62 11.85 10.57
N VAL A 76 -4.04 12.04 9.39
CA VAL A 76 -3.61 10.96 8.49
C VAL A 76 -2.08 10.91 8.44
N LEU A 77 -1.55 9.72 8.15
CA LEU A 77 -0.12 9.56 7.89
C LEU A 77 0.21 10.06 6.50
N LYS A 78 1.27 10.86 6.39
CA LYS A 78 1.83 11.33 5.14
C LYS A 78 3.32 11.01 5.04
N TYR A 79 3.87 10.95 3.83
CA TYR A 79 5.29 10.73 3.58
C TYR A 79 5.84 11.65 2.48
N CYS A 80 7.16 11.80 2.42
CA CYS A 80 7.82 12.56 1.36
C CYS A 80 8.12 11.62 0.16
N PRO A 81 7.64 11.93 -1.06
CA PRO A 81 7.83 11.04 -2.21
C PRO A 81 9.25 11.09 -2.80
N LEU A 82 10.06 12.12 -2.48
CA LEU A 82 11.40 12.29 -3.04
C LEU A 82 12.40 11.27 -2.48
N PRO A 83 12.95 10.35 -3.29
CA PRO A 83 13.80 9.28 -2.77
C PRO A 83 15.07 9.77 -2.09
N ASP A 84 15.65 10.86 -2.61
CA ASP A 84 16.85 11.47 -2.05
C ASP A 84 16.55 12.40 -0.86
N CYS A 85 15.32 12.50 -0.37
CA CYS A 85 15.04 13.29 0.83
C CYS A 85 15.56 12.58 2.09
N PRO A 86 16.18 13.28 3.07
CA PRO A 86 16.58 12.68 4.35
C PRO A 86 15.42 12.17 5.21
N ALA A 87 14.16 12.45 4.82
CA ALA A 87 12.97 11.79 5.38
C ALA A 87 12.91 10.30 5.04
N ASN A 88 13.58 9.85 3.97
CA ASN A 88 13.51 8.50 3.42
C ASN A 88 14.82 7.75 3.67
N ILE A 89 14.81 6.82 4.63
CA ILE A 89 15.99 6.03 4.99
C ILE A 89 16.12 4.85 4.03
N PRO A 90 17.16 4.78 3.18
CA PRO A 90 17.32 3.65 2.29
C PRO A 90 17.84 2.42 3.06
N TYR A 91 17.48 1.24 2.59
CA TYR A 91 17.97 -0.06 3.07
C TYR A 91 17.96 -1.08 1.94
N THR A 92 18.65 -2.20 2.11
CA THR A 92 18.60 -3.31 1.15
C THR A 92 17.64 -4.40 1.62
N ALA A 93 16.82 -4.92 0.70
CA ALA A 93 15.97 -6.08 0.91
C ALA A 93 15.97 -6.92 -0.37
N GLY A 94 16.39 -8.18 -0.29
CA GLY A 94 16.49 -9.07 -1.46
C GLY A 94 17.37 -8.50 -2.58
N GLY A 95 18.49 -7.84 -2.25
CA GLY A 95 19.41 -7.23 -3.22
C GLY A 95 18.90 -5.94 -3.88
N ARG A 96 17.70 -5.46 -3.50
CA ARG A 96 17.11 -4.21 -4.02
C ARG A 96 17.21 -3.13 -2.97
N VAL A 97 17.37 -1.88 -3.42
CA VAL A 97 17.22 -0.73 -2.53
C VAL A 97 15.74 -0.46 -2.32
N CYS A 98 15.38 -0.28 -1.06
CA CYS A 98 14.06 0.09 -0.60
C CYS A 98 14.19 1.30 0.34
N PHE A 99 13.10 2.03 0.54
CA PHE A 99 13.10 3.23 1.37
C PHE A 99 12.11 3.06 2.52
N LYS A 100 12.54 3.42 3.73
CA LYS A 100 11.67 3.58 4.89
C LYS A 100 11.38 5.08 5.06
N PRO A 101 10.22 5.57 4.58
CA PRO A 101 9.82 6.94 4.82
C PRO A 101 9.57 7.19 6.31
N THR A 102 9.85 8.43 6.73
CA THR A 102 9.40 8.94 8.02
C THR A 102 7.97 9.40 7.86
N MET A 103 7.04 8.75 8.57
CA MET A 103 5.64 9.12 8.54
C MET A 103 5.40 10.37 9.37
N ILE A 104 4.59 11.28 8.84
CA ILE A 104 4.21 12.53 9.47
C ILE A 104 2.69 12.52 9.63
N GLU A 105 2.20 12.63 10.87
CA GLU A 105 0.78 12.86 11.13
C GLU A 105 0.42 14.31 10.79
N ALA A 106 -0.57 14.49 9.93
CA ALA A 106 -1.05 15.81 9.50
C ALA A 106 -2.55 15.76 9.15
N PRO A 107 -3.25 16.92 9.07
CA PRO A 107 -4.66 16.95 8.70
C PRO A 107 -4.92 16.31 7.33
N ALA A 108 -6.03 15.59 7.21
CA ALA A 108 -6.49 15.01 5.94
C ALA A 108 -6.89 16.11 4.96
N GLY A 109 -6.64 15.91 3.66
CA GLY A 109 -7.11 16.82 2.60
C GLY A 109 -6.38 18.16 2.48
N GLU A 110 -5.50 18.52 3.43
CA GLU A 110 -4.70 19.73 3.35
C GLU A 110 -3.29 19.44 2.80
N PRO A 111 -2.73 20.28 1.91
CA PRO A 111 -1.35 20.14 1.46
C PRO A 111 -0.39 20.38 2.63
N THR A 112 0.41 19.37 2.98
CA THR A 112 1.44 19.46 4.02
C THR A 112 2.82 19.39 3.36
N ARG A 113 3.77 20.21 3.82
CA ARG A 113 5.14 20.21 3.28
C ARG A 113 6.10 19.42 4.17
N CYS A 114 7.06 18.75 3.54
CA CYS A 114 8.14 18.05 4.20
C CYS A 114 9.03 19.05 4.96
N PRO A 115 9.33 18.83 6.26
CA PRO A 115 10.16 19.74 7.03
C PRO A 115 11.64 19.74 6.62
N LEU A 116 12.07 18.78 5.78
CA LEU A 116 13.48 18.61 5.38
C LEU A 116 13.77 19.11 3.96
N CYS A 117 12.84 18.94 3.02
CA CYS A 117 13.04 19.33 1.61
C CYS A 117 11.95 20.25 1.06
N ALA A 118 10.95 20.62 1.87
CA ALA A 118 9.80 21.45 1.50
C ALA A 118 8.84 20.88 0.42
N GLU A 119 9.07 19.65 -0.05
CA GLU A 119 8.17 18.98 -0.99
C GLU A 119 6.79 18.69 -0.38
N VAL A 120 5.75 18.64 -1.21
CA VAL A 120 4.41 18.25 -0.77
C VAL A 120 4.39 16.77 -0.37
N LEU A 121 3.82 16.48 0.79
CA LEU A 121 3.69 15.12 1.31
C LEU A 121 2.49 14.42 0.70
N GLU A 122 2.63 13.11 0.44
CA GLU A 122 1.57 12.24 -0.04
C GLU A 122 0.94 11.46 1.11
N ASP A 123 -0.37 11.28 1.09
CA ASP A 123 -1.15 10.54 2.09
C ASP A 123 -1.79 9.26 1.51
N CYS A 124 -1.53 8.98 0.23
CA CYS A 124 -2.05 7.83 -0.51
C CYS A 124 -0.93 7.04 -1.18
N CYS A 125 -1.21 5.76 -1.47
CA CYS A 125 -0.30 4.89 -2.19
C CYS A 125 -0.11 5.37 -3.64
N PRO A 126 1.14 5.40 -4.16
CA PRO A 126 1.45 5.88 -5.50
C PRO A 126 1.20 4.80 -6.58
N GLY A 127 0.72 3.62 -6.20
CA GLY A 127 0.36 2.59 -7.17
C GLY A 127 -0.80 3.07 -8.04
N THR A 128 -0.63 2.98 -9.36
CA THR A 128 -1.51 3.57 -10.40
C THR A 128 -3.02 3.31 -10.18
N GLU A 129 -3.39 2.16 -9.64
CA GLU A 129 -4.78 1.77 -9.39
C GLU A 129 -5.10 1.56 -7.89
N CYS A 130 -4.17 1.90 -6.99
CA CYS A 130 -4.29 1.57 -5.58
C CYS A 130 -5.00 2.67 -4.78
N GLY A 131 -4.38 3.86 -4.72
CA GLY A 131 -4.87 5.03 -3.96
C GLY A 131 -5.15 4.79 -2.47
N ALA A 132 -4.69 3.68 -1.88
CA ALA A 132 -4.99 3.37 -0.49
C ALA A 132 -4.30 4.37 0.45
N PRO A 133 -4.93 4.72 1.59
CA PRO A 133 -4.29 5.54 2.60
C PRO A 133 -2.93 4.96 3.02
N VAL A 134 -1.98 5.85 3.26
CA VAL A 134 -0.66 5.47 3.75
C VAL A 134 -0.78 4.87 5.15
N THR A 135 -0.03 3.80 5.38
CA THR A 135 0.12 3.15 6.68
C THR A 135 1.60 3.13 7.04
N GLU A 136 1.93 2.90 8.30
CA GLU A 136 3.32 2.77 8.72
C GLU A 136 4.05 1.66 7.93
N GLY A 137 5.26 1.94 7.43
CA GLY A 137 6.06 0.98 6.67
C GLY A 137 6.66 1.55 5.38
N SER A 138 7.24 0.67 4.58
CA SER A 138 7.88 1.00 3.29
C SER A 138 7.01 0.74 2.07
N PHE A 139 6.01 -0.13 2.21
CA PHE A 139 5.19 -0.64 1.14
C PHE A 139 3.72 -0.54 1.51
N CYS A 140 2.88 -0.30 0.52
CA CYS A 140 1.44 -0.32 0.70
C CYS A 140 0.95 -1.71 1.11
N MET A 141 0.21 -1.79 2.23
CA MET A 141 -0.39 -3.06 2.67
C MET A 141 -1.50 -3.58 1.74
N LYS A 142 -2.05 -2.75 0.84
CA LYS A 142 -3.08 -3.16 -0.13
C LYS A 142 -2.47 -3.79 -1.40
N CYS A 143 -1.48 -3.13 -2.02
CA CYS A 143 -0.95 -3.54 -3.33
C CYS A 143 0.55 -3.90 -3.34
N GLY A 144 1.29 -3.67 -2.26
CA GLY A 144 2.72 -3.94 -2.18
C GLY A 144 3.62 -2.93 -2.89
N THR A 145 3.06 -1.89 -3.53
CA THR A 145 3.85 -0.81 -4.13
C THR A 145 4.66 -0.09 -3.05
N ALA A 146 5.95 0.14 -3.31
CA ALA A 146 6.78 0.95 -2.45
C ALA A 146 6.25 2.39 -2.42
N TYR A 147 6.14 3.00 -1.25
CA TYR A 147 5.74 4.39 -1.15
C TYR A 147 6.77 5.31 -1.83
N VAL A 148 8.05 4.98 -1.69
CA VAL A 148 9.15 5.72 -2.32
C VAL A 148 9.93 4.78 -3.20
N SER A 149 10.08 5.14 -4.47
CA SER A 149 10.82 4.36 -5.46
C SER A 149 11.88 5.22 -6.14
N ALA A 150 13.08 4.67 -6.31
CA ALA A 150 14.16 5.31 -7.06
C ALA A 150 14.61 4.39 -8.19
N VAL A 151 14.92 4.99 -9.34
CA VAL A 151 15.67 4.32 -10.40
C VAL A 151 17.15 4.45 -10.07
N LEU A 152 17.77 3.36 -9.63
CA LEU A 152 19.22 3.32 -9.37
C LEU A 152 19.94 2.82 -10.62
N GLU A 153 19.92 3.61 -11.68
CA GLU A 153 20.71 3.33 -12.87
C GLU A 153 22.21 3.47 -12.56
N GLY A 154 22.99 2.43 -12.88
CA GLY A 154 24.45 2.50 -12.93
C GLY A 154 25.19 2.62 -11.59
N LYS A 155 24.51 2.55 -10.43
CA LYS A 155 25.20 2.62 -9.13
C LYS A 155 25.68 1.22 -8.71
N GLY A 156 26.98 0.99 -8.85
CA GLY A 156 27.65 -0.17 -8.28
C GLY A 156 27.34 -0.33 -6.80
N TRP A 157 27.07 -1.58 -6.41
CA TRP A 157 26.92 -2.09 -5.04
C TRP A 157 25.88 -1.34 -4.19
N PRO A 158 24.59 -1.74 -4.29
CA PRO A 158 23.46 -1.18 -3.53
C PRO A 158 23.72 -0.99 -2.03
N GLU A 159 24.46 -1.90 -1.41
CA GLU A 159 24.77 -1.87 0.02
C GLU A 159 25.69 -0.71 0.41
N GLN A 160 26.72 -0.43 -0.40
CA GLN A 160 27.64 0.68 -0.14
C GLN A 160 26.91 2.01 -0.27
N TRP A 161 26.15 2.20 -1.34
CA TRP A 161 25.34 3.40 -1.54
C TRP A 161 24.35 3.61 -0.39
N VAL A 162 23.66 2.55 0.04
CA VAL A 162 22.77 2.59 1.21
C VAL A 162 23.52 3.04 2.46
N ALA A 163 24.71 2.51 2.71
CA ALA A 163 25.50 2.85 3.89
C ALA A 163 25.96 4.31 3.90
N GLU A 164 26.48 4.80 2.77
CA GLU A 164 26.88 6.20 2.56
C GLU A 164 25.69 7.14 2.74
N ARG A 165 24.57 6.85 2.06
CA ARG A 165 23.35 7.66 2.17
C ARG A 165 22.80 7.69 3.59
N ARG A 166 22.83 6.58 4.32
CA ARG A 166 22.44 6.53 5.74
C ARG A 166 23.39 7.33 6.63
N ALA A 167 24.66 7.49 6.29
CA ALA A 167 25.59 8.36 7.03
C ALA A 167 25.23 9.84 6.82
N GLU A 168 24.98 10.26 5.58
CA GLU A 168 24.57 11.63 5.25
C GLU A 168 23.24 12.01 5.93
N ILE A 169 22.24 11.11 5.90
CA ILE A 169 20.95 11.33 6.55
C ILE A 169 21.11 11.50 8.06
N ARG A 170 21.98 10.70 8.70
CA ARG A 170 22.27 10.84 10.13
C ARG A 170 22.81 12.23 10.46
N GLU A 171 23.70 12.76 9.63
CA GLU A 171 24.25 14.10 9.85
C GLU A 171 23.20 15.20 9.67
N VAL A 172 22.38 15.14 8.61
CA VAL A 172 21.29 16.13 8.39
C VAL A 172 20.29 16.12 9.55
N ARG A 173 19.89 14.93 10.02
CA ARG A 173 18.97 14.81 11.16
C ARG A 173 19.58 15.35 12.45
N ARG A 174 20.86 15.06 12.69
CA ARG A 174 21.62 15.63 13.83
C ARG A 174 21.54 17.15 13.83
N LEU A 175 21.76 17.81 12.68
CA LEU A 175 21.65 19.27 12.54
C LEU A 175 20.21 19.79 12.77
N SER A 176 19.21 18.99 12.41
CA SER A 176 17.79 19.34 12.56
C SER A 176 17.32 19.26 14.02
N ASP A 177 17.89 18.34 14.81
CA ASP A 177 17.55 18.14 16.23
C ASP A 177 18.13 19.22 17.16
N VAL A 178 19.18 19.95 16.75
CA VAL A 178 19.80 21.04 17.56
C VAL A 178 18.82 22.19 17.85
N ARG A 179 17.74 22.34 17.09
CA ARG A 179 16.70 23.37 17.33
C ARG A 179 15.67 23.02 18.42
N ARG A 180 15.77 21.86 19.07
CA ARG A 180 14.85 21.43 20.16
C ARG A 180 15.48 21.43 21.57
N MET A 181 16.72 21.90 21.73
CA MET A 181 17.31 22.23 23.05
C MET A 181 17.28 23.74 23.27
#